data_AF-A0A3E1Y7L6-F1
#
_entry.id   AF-A0A3E1Y7L6-F1
#
_cell.length_a   1.000
_cell.length_b   1.000
_cell.length_c   1.000
_cell.angle_alpha   90.00
_cell.angle_beta   90.00
_cell.angle_gamma   90.00
#
_symmetry.space_group_name_H-M   'P 1'
#
loop_
_entity.id
_entity.type
_entity.pdbx_description
1 polymer ?
#
loop_
_entity_poly.entity_id
_entity_poly.type
_entity_poly.pdbx_seq_one_letter_code
_entity_poly.pdbx_strand_id
1 'polypeptide(L)'
;MQKKAIIVGAGPAGLTAAYELLQRTDIIPIVLEKSTDIGGISKTVNYKGNRIDIGGHRFFSKSDRVMDWWMTMMPLDKEASEIFSISYQNKTREVKPKRADNDSDTLVAQDPDLIMLVRQRLSRIYFLKQFFTYPIQLSIETLSKLGLVTTVSIMFSYLYARVFPRKEEKSLEDFMINRFGTTLYHLFFKDYTEKVWGVACKDISAEWGAQRIKGISIGKAIAHAIKATIDAGKPKDLKQKNVETSLIEQFLYPKHGPGQLWEEVARQVIEKGGTVLMQHDVVKIHTQNNQITGVTALDKTTGETVLLEGDYFFSTMPMQELIADLDANVPANVKEIAAGLMYRDFVTIGILLKNLSLTDKKTGEQKPATLKDTWIYIQEKDVKVGRLQLFNNWSPYMVKDPDTTWVGMEYFCNKGDEFWEQSDETIRIKAIEELCKIGLAQQSDVLDATVLRMEKTYPAYFGTYNRFDELKDYINSYENLFLVGRNGMHKYNNSDHSMLTAMVAVDNIIAGVVTKTNIWSINTEQEYHEEKK
;
A
#
# COMPACT_ATOMS: atom_id res chain seq x y z
N MET A 1 22.92 8.96 -32.42
CA MET A 1 22.98 9.25 -30.98
C MET A 1 22.30 8.11 -30.24
N GLN A 2 22.82 7.70 -29.09
CA GLN A 2 22.14 6.72 -28.24
C GLN A 2 20.89 7.36 -27.65
N LYS A 3 19.76 6.66 -27.73
CA LYS A 3 18.48 7.18 -27.21
C LYS A 3 18.50 7.23 -25.70
N LYS A 4 17.82 8.22 -25.10
CA LYS A 4 17.71 8.40 -23.65
C LYS A 4 16.26 8.33 -23.18
N ALA A 5 16.06 7.73 -22.01
CA ALA A 5 14.79 7.78 -21.30
C ALA A 5 14.96 8.58 -20.01
N ILE A 6 14.20 9.66 -19.84
CA ILE A 6 14.15 10.39 -18.57
C ILE A 6 13.02 9.84 -17.71
N ILE A 7 13.33 9.41 -16.49
CA ILE A 7 12.40 8.72 -15.61
C ILE A 7 12.25 9.53 -14.32
N VAL A 8 11.05 10.05 -14.07
CA VAL A 8 10.76 10.82 -12.85
C VAL A 8 10.25 9.89 -11.75
N GLY A 9 11.08 9.72 -10.72
CA GLY A 9 10.88 8.96 -9.49
C GLY A 9 11.64 7.62 -9.45
N ALA A 10 12.40 7.38 -8.37
CA ALA A 10 13.12 6.13 -8.12
C ALA A 10 12.30 5.15 -7.24
N GLY A 11 11.00 5.08 -7.47
CA GLY A 11 10.10 4.09 -6.87
C GLY A 11 9.98 2.80 -7.68
N PRO A 12 9.10 1.87 -7.27
CA PRO A 12 8.91 0.58 -7.92
C PRO A 12 8.77 0.63 -9.44
N ALA A 13 7.89 1.51 -9.94
CA ALA A 13 7.64 1.64 -11.37
C ALA A 13 8.85 2.23 -12.12
N GLY A 14 9.44 3.31 -11.60
CA GLY A 14 10.54 4.01 -12.29
C GLY A 14 11.80 3.15 -12.39
N LEU A 15 12.19 2.48 -11.31
CA LEU A 15 13.34 1.58 -11.31
C LEU A 15 13.10 0.32 -12.13
N THR A 16 11.86 -0.20 -12.15
CA THR A 16 11.51 -1.30 -13.05
C THR A 16 11.63 -0.88 -14.51
N ALA A 17 11.15 0.31 -14.88
CA ALA A 17 11.30 0.84 -16.24
C ALA A 17 12.79 1.00 -16.62
N ALA A 18 13.59 1.59 -15.73
CA ALA A 18 15.03 1.77 -15.95
C ALA A 18 15.74 0.44 -16.18
N TYR A 19 15.48 -0.56 -15.33
CA TYR A 19 16.07 -1.89 -15.44
C TYR A 19 15.64 -2.61 -16.72
N GLU A 20 14.33 -2.62 -17.03
CA GLU A 20 13.80 -3.28 -18.23
C GLU A 20 14.35 -2.64 -19.52
N LEU A 21 14.51 -1.31 -19.57
CA LEU A 21 15.13 -0.62 -20.70
C LEU A 21 16.57 -1.06 -20.92
N LEU A 22 17.40 -1.06 -19.87
CA LEU A 22 18.80 -1.48 -19.94
C LEU A 22 18.96 -2.96 -20.32
N GLN A 23 18.01 -3.80 -19.90
CA GLN A 23 18.10 -5.23 -20.14
C GLN A 23 17.66 -5.62 -21.56
N ARG A 24 16.78 -4.84 -22.19
CA ARG A 24 16.06 -5.24 -23.41
C ARG A 24 16.20 -4.29 -24.58
N THR A 25 16.87 -3.15 -24.39
CA THR A 25 17.03 -2.10 -25.40
C THR A 25 18.39 -1.41 -25.28
N ASP A 26 18.73 -0.57 -26.26
CA ASP A 26 19.92 0.29 -26.20
C ASP A 26 19.63 1.69 -25.61
N ILE A 27 18.45 1.89 -25.02
CA ILE A 27 18.00 3.17 -24.46
C ILE A 27 18.58 3.35 -23.05
N ILE A 28 19.28 4.47 -22.81
CA ILE A 28 19.90 4.74 -21.51
C ILE A 28 18.95 5.52 -20.61
N PRO A 29 18.58 4.97 -19.43
CA PRO A 29 17.72 5.66 -18.49
C PRO A 29 18.50 6.66 -17.61
N ILE A 30 17.88 7.81 -17.36
CA ILE A 30 18.28 8.78 -16.34
C ILE A 30 17.10 8.93 -15.38
N VAL A 31 17.25 8.39 -14.17
CA VAL A 31 16.24 8.43 -13.11
C VAL A 31 16.47 9.65 -12.23
N LEU A 32 15.42 10.42 -11.98
CA LEU A 32 15.41 11.58 -11.09
C LEU A 32 14.59 11.26 -9.84
N GLU A 33 15.18 11.39 -8.66
CA GLU A 33 14.48 11.17 -7.39
C GLU A 33 14.57 12.42 -6.52
N LYS A 34 13.41 12.91 -6.04
CA LYS A 34 13.30 14.14 -5.25
C LYS A 34 13.82 13.99 -3.83
N SER A 35 13.75 12.78 -3.27
CA SER A 35 14.11 12.48 -1.88
C SER A 35 15.55 11.98 -1.73
N THR A 36 15.93 11.72 -0.49
CA THR A 36 17.24 11.15 -0.12
C THR A 36 17.25 9.62 -0.18
N ASP A 37 16.09 8.97 -0.31
CA ASP A 37 15.93 7.53 -0.18
C ASP A 37 15.40 6.91 -1.47
N ILE A 38 15.78 5.67 -1.73
CA ILE A 38 15.31 4.91 -2.89
C ILE A 38 14.04 4.13 -2.53
N GLY A 39 13.16 3.93 -3.52
CA GLY A 39 11.96 3.11 -3.38
C GLY A 39 10.65 3.90 -3.23
N GLY A 40 10.71 5.23 -3.14
CA GLY A 40 9.50 6.07 -3.03
C GLY A 40 8.62 5.66 -1.84
N ILE A 41 7.38 5.26 -2.09
CA ILE A 41 6.45 4.76 -1.03
C ILE A 41 6.86 3.35 -0.55
N SER A 42 7.65 2.60 -1.31
CA SER A 42 8.21 1.30 -0.91
C SER A 42 9.60 1.41 -0.29
N LYS A 43 10.00 2.59 0.19
CA LYS A 43 11.29 2.76 0.87
C LYS A 43 11.28 2.19 2.28
N THR A 44 12.48 1.93 2.78
CA THR A 44 12.73 1.58 4.18
C THR A 44 13.75 2.57 4.75
N VAL A 45 13.39 3.30 5.80
CA VAL A 45 14.26 4.30 6.43
C VAL A 45 15.00 3.65 7.61
N ASN A 46 16.33 3.81 7.65
CA ASN A 46 17.15 3.32 8.77
C ASN A 46 17.35 4.42 9.82
N TYR A 47 16.76 4.24 11.00
CA TYR A 47 16.90 5.11 12.15
C TYR A 47 17.72 4.44 13.26
N LYS A 48 18.99 4.83 13.38
CA LYS A 48 19.93 4.32 14.41
C LYS A 48 20.07 2.78 14.42
N GLY A 49 19.87 2.13 13.28
CA GLY A 49 19.89 0.68 13.12
C GLY A 49 18.50 0.01 13.13
N ASN A 50 17.46 0.72 13.57
CA ASN A 50 16.06 0.27 13.49
C ASN A 50 15.45 0.76 12.18
N ARG A 51 14.85 -0.14 11.40
CA ARG A 51 14.35 0.13 10.05
C ARG A 51 12.83 0.31 10.07
N ILE A 52 12.31 1.30 9.34
CA ILE A 52 10.89 1.64 9.28
C ILE A 52 10.45 1.65 7.82
N ASP A 53 9.38 0.90 7.53
CA ASP A 53 8.72 0.98 6.23
C ASP A 53 7.65 2.06 6.19
N ILE A 54 7.48 2.62 5.00
CA ILE A 54 6.41 3.55 4.67
C ILE A 54 5.15 2.77 4.30
N GLY A 55 4.33 2.41 5.29
CA GLY A 55 3.24 1.46 5.06
C GLY A 55 3.70 0.00 5.09
N GLY A 56 2.76 -0.94 5.04
CA GLY A 56 3.06 -2.37 5.06
C GLY A 56 3.16 -2.93 3.64
N HIS A 57 4.36 -3.35 3.24
CA HIS A 57 4.62 -3.88 1.89
C HIS A 57 4.81 -5.39 1.91
N ARG A 58 3.82 -6.10 1.36
CA ARG A 58 3.86 -7.57 1.24
C ARG A 58 4.15 -7.93 -0.20
N PHE A 59 5.23 -8.69 -0.44
CA PHE A 59 5.57 -9.12 -1.79
C PHE A 59 4.81 -10.41 -2.12
N PHE A 60 3.79 -10.23 -2.95
CA PHE A 60 3.02 -11.28 -3.59
C PHE A 60 2.40 -10.69 -4.86
N SER A 61 2.24 -11.49 -5.91
CA SER A 61 1.53 -11.05 -7.11
C SER A 61 0.79 -12.21 -7.77
N LYS A 62 -0.20 -11.88 -8.59
CA LYS A 62 -0.85 -12.81 -9.53
C LYS A 62 -0.06 -12.96 -10.83
N SER A 63 0.89 -12.06 -11.11
CA SER A 63 1.71 -12.10 -12.31
C SER A 63 2.96 -12.94 -12.08
N ASP A 64 3.13 -13.97 -12.90
CA ASP A 64 4.36 -14.78 -12.89
C ASP A 64 5.57 -13.92 -13.25
N ARG A 65 5.43 -13.03 -14.25
CA ARG A 65 6.46 -12.05 -14.61
C ARG A 65 6.95 -11.23 -13.41
N VAL A 66 6.05 -10.71 -12.57
CA VAL A 66 6.46 -9.94 -11.38
C VAL A 66 7.14 -10.82 -10.33
N MET A 67 6.57 -12.00 -10.06
CA MET A 67 7.15 -12.92 -9.08
C MET A 67 8.55 -13.38 -9.49
N ASP A 68 8.74 -13.71 -10.77
CA ASP A 68 10.02 -14.16 -11.31
C ASP A 68 11.03 -13.01 -11.35
N TRP A 69 10.57 -11.78 -11.64
CA TRP A 69 11.40 -10.58 -11.56
C TRP A 69 11.91 -10.34 -10.13
N TRP A 70 11.03 -10.39 -9.13
CA TRP A 70 11.44 -10.25 -7.72
C TRP A 70 12.43 -11.31 -7.30
N MET A 71 12.17 -12.57 -7.65
CA MET A 71 13.05 -13.70 -7.36
C MET A 71 14.39 -13.61 -8.09
N THR A 72 14.43 -12.94 -9.24
CA THR A 72 15.66 -12.67 -9.99
C THR A 72 16.53 -11.63 -9.28
N MET A 73 15.90 -10.56 -8.77
CA MET A 73 16.61 -9.50 -8.05
C MET A 73 17.06 -9.93 -6.66
N MET A 74 16.21 -10.70 -5.97
CA MET A 74 16.43 -11.08 -4.59
C MET A 74 15.86 -12.48 -4.35
N PRO A 75 16.70 -13.53 -4.40
CA PRO A 75 16.25 -14.91 -4.26
C PRO A 75 15.80 -15.21 -2.82
N LEU A 76 15.17 -16.36 -2.62
CA LEU A 76 14.73 -16.81 -1.30
C LEU A 76 15.90 -17.16 -0.39
N ASP A 77 15.69 -16.98 0.91
CA ASP A 77 16.56 -17.54 1.95
C ASP A 77 16.74 -19.06 1.77
N LYS A 78 17.98 -19.54 1.90
CA LYS A 78 18.33 -20.97 1.81
C LYS A 78 17.64 -21.79 2.91
N GLU A 79 17.35 -21.16 4.05
CA GLU A 79 16.62 -21.79 5.16
C GLU A 79 15.10 -21.82 4.96
N ALA A 80 14.56 -21.27 3.87
CA ALA A 80 13.17 -21.47 3.48
C ALA A 80 12.96 -22.94 3.08
N SER A 81 12.72 -23.78 4.09
CA SER A 81 12.87 -25.24 4.00
C SER A 81 11.73 -25.96 3.28
N GLU A 82 10.66 -25.29 2.90
CA GLU A 82 9.46 -25.94 2.34
C GLU A 82 8.94 -25.23 1.09
N ILE A 83 8.35 -26.03 0.20
CA ILE A 83 7.41 -25.53 -0.82
C ILE A 83 6.36 -24.75 -0.04
N PHE A 84 6.30 -23.44 -0.24
CA PHE A 84 5.28 -22.64 0.41
C PHE A 84 4.22 -22.24 -0.60
N SER A 85 2.98 -22.28 -0.13
CA SER A 85 1.82 -22.05 -0.97
C SER A 85 1.31 -20.62 -0.75
N ILE A 86 1.41 -19.76 -1.76
CA ILE A 86 0.73 -18.47 -1.76
C ILE A 86 -0.72 -18.73 -2.18
N SER A 87 -1.63 -18.72 -1.21
CA SER A 87 -3.07 -18.89 -1.47
C SER A 87 -3.78 -17.53 -1.55
N TYR A 88 -4.42 -17.24 -2.68
CA TYR A 88 -5.21 -16.02 -2.88
C TYR A 88 -6.38 -16.25 -3.83
N GLN A 89 -7.56 -15.75 -3.45
CA GLN A 89 -8.86 -15.90 -4.14
C GLN A 89 -9.09 -17.28 -4.79
N ASN A 90 -9.04 -18.35 -3.99
CA ASN A 90 -9.23 -19.75 -4.40
C ASN A 90 -8.17 -20.30 -5.38
N LYS A 91 -7.08 -19.57 -5.64
CA LYS A 91 -5.90 -20.06 -6.35
C LYS A 91 -4.75 -20.21 -5.37
N THR A 92 -4.05 -21.33 -5.45
CA THR A 92 -2.88 -21.63 -4.62
C THR A 92 -1.70 -21.81 -5.56
N ARG A 93 -0.67 -20.96 -5.41
CA ARG A 93 0.61 -21.11 -6.12
C ARG A 93 1.63 -21.73 -5.16
N GLU A 94 2.18 -22.87 -5.55
CA GLU A 94 3.41 -23.36 -4.92
C GLU A 94 4.59 -22.53 -5.43
N VAL A 95 5.24 -21.81 -4.53
CA VAL A 95 6.55 -21.23 -4.80
C VAL A 95 7.58 -22.25 -4.34
N LYS A 96 8.20 -22.92 -5.30
CA LYS A 96 9.29 -23.85 -5.01
C LYS A 96 10.56 -23.03 -4.85
N PRO A 97 11.29 -23.15 -3.73
CA PRO A 97 12.68 -22.74 -3.73
C PRO A 97 13.38 -23.57 -4.81
N LYS A 98 13.91 -22.93 -5.87
CA LYS A 98 14.73 -23.64 -6.85
C LYS A 98 15.98 -24.15 -6.12
N ARG A 99 15.95 -25.40 -5.66
CA ARG A 99 17.13 -26.08 -5.10
C ARG A 99 18.15 -26.26 -6.21
N ALA A 100 19.41 -26.08 -5.86
CA ALA A 100 20.56 -26.31 -6.72
C ALA A 100 20.70 -27.80 -7.05
N ASP A 101 19.86 -28.32 -7.93
CA ASP A 101 20.05 -29.63 -8.54
C ASP A 101 20.40 -29.42 -10.02
N ASN A 102 21.70 -29.43 -10.30
CA ASN A 102 22.37 -29.81 -11.56
C ASN A 102 21.69 -29.50 -12.91
N ASP A 103 21.04 -28.35 -13.05
CA ASP A 103 20.77 -27.73 -14.34
C ASP A 103 20.94 -26.21 -14.20
N SER A 104 21.57 -25.60 -15.19
CA SER A 104 22.32 -24.34 -15.16
C SER A 104 21.53 -23.04 -14.96
N ASP A 105 20.43 -23.04 -14.20
CA ASP A 105 19.54 -21.86 -13.99
C ASP A 105 19.14 -21.64 -12.52
N THR A 106 20.12 -21.62 -11.60
CA THR A 106 19.88 -21.31 -10.18
C THR A 106 20.59 -20.04 -9.69
N LEU A 107 19.79 -19.03 -9.34
CA LEU A 107 20.23 -17.83 -8.61
C LEU A 107 20.31 -18.18 -7.12
N VAL A 108 21.44 -18.73 -6.69
CA VAL A 108 21.78 -18.75 -5.26
C VAL A 108 22.24 -17.35 -4.88
N ALA A 109 21.65 -16.75 -3.84
CA ALA A 109 22.15 -15.49 -3.29
C ALA A 109 23.65 -15.62 -2.97
N GLN A 110 24.47 -14.85 -3.69
CA GLN A 110 25.89 -14.73 -3.41
C GLN A 110 26.12 -13.87 -2.15
N ASP A 111 25.24 -12.89 -1.94
CA ASP A 111 25.18 -12.04 -0.76
C ASP A 111 24.13 -12.58 0.25
N PRO A 112 24.50 -12.92 1.49
CA PRO A 112 23.57 -13.42 2.51
C PRO A 112 22.55 -12.37 3.01
N ASP A 113 22.70 -11.09 2.65
CA ASP A 113 21.75 -10.03 2.98
C ASP A 113 20.75 -9.76 1.85
N LEU A 114 21.08 -10.07 0.59
CA LEU A 114 20.18 -9.93 -0.56
C LEU A 114 19.26 -11.14 -0.73
N ILE A 115 18.40 -11.36 0.27
CA ILE A 115 17.44 -12.46 0.30
C ILE A 115 16.03 -12.01 0.67
N MET A 116 15.04 -12.73 0.14
CA MET A 116 13.65 -12.64 0.57
C MET A 116 13.33 -13.69 1.63
N LEU A 117 12.68 -13.23 2.69
CA LEU A 117 12.17 -14.05 3.79
C LEU A 117 10.71 -14.39 3.53
N VAL A 118 10.31 -15.61 3.90
CA VAL A 118 8.90 -16.02 3.91
C VAL A 118 8.29 -15.64 5.26
N ARG A 119 7.18 -14.90 5.24
CA ARG A 119 6.55 -14.34 6.44
C ARG A 119 5.09 -14.72 6.55
N GLN A 120 4.68 -15.10 7.75
CA GLN A 120 3.28 -15.35 8.08
C GLN A 120 2.54 -14.03 8.18
N ARG A 121 1.38 -13.96 7.54
CA ARG A 121 0.48 -12.82 7.66
C ARG A 121 -0.47 -13.03 8.83
N LEU A 122 -0.28 -12.25 9.89
CA LEU A 122 -1.32 -12.02 10.88
C LEU A 122 -1.72 -10.55 10.86
N SER A 123 -3.00 -10.30 10.56
CA SER A 123 -3.60 -8.98 10.66
C SER A 123 -4.87 -9.03 11.49
N ARG A 124 -5.01 -8.08 12.42
CA ARG A 124 -6.17 -7.97 13.30
C ARG A 124 -6.68 -6.54 13.37
N ILE A 125 -7.88 -6.37 13.88
CA ILE A 125 -8.52 -5.08 14.12
C ILE A 125 -8.54 -4.86 15.63
N TYR A 126 -7.98 -3.76 16.09
CA TYR A 126 -8.06 -3.34 17.49
C TYR A 126 -9.23 -2.37 17.64
N PHE A 127 -10.26 -2.81 18.36
CA PHE A 127 -11.50 -2.07 18.57
C PHE A 127 -12.08 -2.40 19.94
N LEU A 128 -12.71 -1.43 20.59
CA LEU A 128 -13.13 -1.51 21.99
C LEU A 128 -12.02 -2.06 22.90
N LYS A 129 -10.75 -1.70 22.70
CA LYS A 129 -9.57 -2.24 23.42
C LYS A 129 -9.46 -3.78 23.35
N GLN A 130 -9.88 -4.38 22.24
CA GLN A 130 -9.86 -5.83 21.99
C GLN A 130 -9.44 -6.13 20.56
N PHE A 131 -8.85 -7.31 20.36
CA PHE A 131 -8.49 -7.80 19.04
C PHE A 131 -9.65 -8.59 18.39
N PHE A 132 -9.96 -8.22 17.16
CA PHE A 132 -10.88 -8.87 16.24
C PHE A 132 -10.12 -9.39 15.01
N THR A 133 -10.63 -10.44 14.39
CA THR A 133 -10.05 -10.98 13.15
C THR A 133 -10.21 -9.99 12.00
N TYR A 134 -9.27 -10.01 11.06
CA TYR A 134 -9.39 -9.31 9.79
C TYR A 134 -9.57 -10.32 8.63
N PRO A 135 -10.51 -10.10 7.68
CA PRO A 135 -11.57 -9.11 7.75
C PRO A 135 -12.51 -9.40 8.92
N ILE A 136 -13.29 -8.39 9.34
CA ILE A 136 -14.27 -8.60 10.41
C ILE A 136 -15.26 -9.69 9.98
N GLN A 137 -15.31 -10.77 10.76
CA GLN A 137 -16.30 -11.82 10.59
C GLN A 137 -17.35 -11.63 11.69
N LEU A 138 -18.62 -11.55 11.32
CA LEU A 138 -19.73 -11.51 12.27
C LEU A 138 -19.98 -12.92 12.81
N SER A 139 -19.02 -13.45 13.56
CA SER A 139 -19.13 -14.72 14.26
C SER A 139 -19.81 -14.52 15.61
N ILE A 140 -20.24 -15.62 16.24
CA ILE A 140 -20.78 -15.60 17.61
C ILE A 140 -19.76 -15.00 18.59
N GLU A 141 -18.47 -15.23 18.36
CA GLU A 141 -17.38 -14.64 19.15
C GLU A 141 -17.30 -13.11 18.97
N THR A 142 -17.39 -12.61 17.75
CA THR A 142 -17.40 -11.16 17.49
C THR A 142 -18.63 -10.51 18.14
N LEU A 143 -19.80 -11.14 18.01
CA LEU A 143 -21.05 -10.64 18.60
C LEU A 143 -21.01 -10.68 20.14
N SER A 144 -20.44 -11.73 20.74
CA SER A 144 -20.30 -11.81 22.20
C SER A 144 -19.36 -10.73 22.75
N LYS A 145 -18.28 -10.41 22.04
CA LYS A 145 -17.36 -9.29 22.36
C LYS A 145 -18.04 -7.92 22.29
N LEU A 146 -19.01 -7.74 21.38
CA LEU A 146 -19.78 -6.49 21.23
C LEU A 146 -20.89 -6.35 22.30
N GLY A 147 -21.29 -7.44 22.95
CA GLY A 147 -22.38 -7.50 23.92
C GLY A 147 -23.75 -7.76 23.28
N LEU A 148 -24.66 -8.33 24.08
CA LEU A 148 -26.00 -8.76 23.64
C LEU A 148 -26.86 -7.60 23.11
N VAL A 149 -26.89 -6.47 23.83
CA VAL A 149 -27.69 -5.30 23.45
C VAL A 149 -27.24 -4.74 22.10
N THR A 150 -25.94 -4.54 21.92
CA THR A 150 -25.35 -4.06 20.66
C THR A 150 -25.64 -5.02 19.51
N THR A 151 -25.50 -6.32 19.76
CA THR A 151 -25.78 -7.38 18.77
C THR A 151 -27.23 -7.33 18.27
N VAL A 152 -28.18 -7.25 19.20
CA VAL A 152 -29.61 -7.15 18.87
C VAL A 152 -29.89 -5.88 18.08
N SER A 153 -29.32 -4.74 18.46
CA SER A 153 -29.46 -3.48 17.71
C SER A 153 -28.88 -3.57 16.29
N ILE A 154 -27.72 -4.21 16.11
CA ILE A 154 -27.13 -4.46 14.78
C ILE A 154 -28.09 -5.30 13.93
N MET A 155 -28.67 -6.36 14.49
CA MET A 155 -29.62 -7.22 13.78
C MET A 155 -30.88 -6.47 13.35
N PHE A 156 -31.53 -5.74 14.26
CA PHE A 156 -32.73 -4.97 13.94
C PHE A 156 -32.43 -3.88 12.90
N SER A 157 -31.31 -3.18 13.04
CA SER A 157 -30.89 -2.14 12.10
C SER A 157 -30.61 -2.70 10.69
N TYR A 158 -29.99 -3.88 10.61
CA TYR A 158 -29.78 -4.57 9.34
C TYR A 158 -31.10 -5.02 8.69
N LEU A 159 -32.01 -5.63 9.47
CA LEU A 159 -33.33 -6.03 8.96
C LEU A 159 -34.14 -4.82 8.48
N TYR A 160 -34.10 -3.71 9.23
CA TYR A 160 -34.74 -2.47 8.82
C TYR A 160 -34.19 -1.96 7.49
N ALA A 161 -32.86 -1.91 7.32
CA ALA A 161 -32.23 -1.49 6.08
C ALA A 161 -32.55 -2.42 4.89
N ARG A 162 -32.81 -3.71 5.14
CA ARG A 162 -33.25 -4.67 4.11
C ARG A 162 -34.70 -4.50 3.69
N VAL A 163 -35.59 -4.17 4.62
CA VAL A 163 -37.02 -3.96 4.34
C VAL A 163 -37.26 -2.56 3.77
N PHE A 164 -36.53 -1.57 4.25
CA PHE A 164 -36.64 -0.16 3.86
C PHE A 164 -35.28 0.37 3.38
N PRO A 165 -34.76 -0.11 2.24
CA PRO A 165 -33.49 0.38 1.70
C PRO A 165 -33.61 1.85 1.26
N ARG A 166 -32.52 2.60 1.42
CA ARG A 166 -32.38 3.95 0.85
C ARG A 166 -32.43 3.82 -0.68
N LYS A 167 -33.37 4.52 -1.32
CA LYS A 167 -33.65 4.38 -2.77
C LYS A 167 -32.52 4.91 -3.65
N GLU A 168 -31.86 5.99 -3.24
CA GLU A 168 -30.76 6.60 -3.98
C GLU A 168 -29.44 6.38 -3.22
N GLU A 169 -28.61 5.44 -3.70
CA GLU A 169 -27.26 5.23 -3.16
C GLU A 169 -26.28 6.23 -3.81
N LYS A 170 -26.25 7.48 -3.31
CA LYS A 170 -25.34 8.51 -3.83
C LYS A 170 -23.99 8.47 -3.13
N SER A 171 -23.99 8.18 -1.83
CA SER A 171 -22.79 8.23 -0.99
C SER A 171 -22.33 6.86 -0.50
N LEU A 172 -21.08 6.82 -0.02
CA LEU A 172 -20.52 5.65 0.65
C LEU A 172 -21.28 5.34 1.95
N GLU A 173 -21.80 6.37 2.63
CA GLU A 173 -22.71 6.19 3.76
C GLU A 173 -23.98 5.42 3.33
N ASP A 174 -24.66 5.84 2.27
CA ASP A 174 -25.87 5.17 1.79
C ASP A 174 -25.56 3.72 1.41
N PHE A 175 -24.47 3.51 0.68
CA PHE A 175 -23.97 2.20 0.28
C PHE A 175 -23.74 1.28 1.49
N MET A 176 -23.06 1.78 2.53
CA MET A 176 -22.76 1.02 3.74
C MET A 176 -24.01 0.77 4.58
N ILE A 177 -24.91 1.74 4.74
CA ILE A 177 -26.13 1.58 5.53
C ILE A 177 -27.07 0.56 4.89
N ASN A 178 -27.26 0.59 3.57
CA ASN A 178 -28.09 -0.39 2.87
C ASN A 178 -27.54 -1.83 3.00
N ARG A 179 -26.22 -1.98 3.13
CA ARG A 179 -25.57 -3.30 3.23
C ARG A 179 -25.41 -3.79 4.66
N PHE A 180 -25.14 -2.88 5.60
CA PHE A 180 -24.71 -3.20 6.96
C PHE A 180 -25.64 -2.72 8.07
N GLY A 181 -26.63 -1.89 7.75
CA GLY A 181 -27.47 -1.21 8.73
C GLY A 181 -26.75 -0.02 9.38
N THR A 182 -27.56 0.93 9.84
CA THR A 182 -27.12 2.17 10.50
C THR A 182 -26.25 1.91 11.74
N THR A 183 -26.61 0.93 12.57
CA THR A 183 -25.88 0.66 13.83
C THR A 183 -24.45 0.19 13.56
N LEU A 184 -24.24 -0.78 12.67
CA LEU A 184 -22.89 -1.28 12.38
C LEU A 184 -22.06 -0.24 11.63
N TYR A 185 -22.70 0.55 10.75
CA TYR A 185 -22.05 1.69 10.10
C TYR A 185 -21.45 2.67 11.12
N HIS A 186 -22.23 3.17 12.08
CA HIS A 186 -21.74 4.12 13.09
C HIS A 186 -20.80 3.49 14.12
N LEU A 187 -20.94 2.20 14.38
CA LEU A 187 -20.11 1.52 15.36
C LEU A 187 -18.70 1.25 14.81
N PHE A 188 -18.59 0.88 13.53
CA PHE A 188 -17.38 0.25 12.99
C PHE A 188 -16.87 0.91 11.70
N PHE A 189 -17.75 1.12 10.71
CA PHE A 189 -17.29 1.53 9.38
C PHE A 189 -17.01 3.01 9.23
N LYS A 190 -17.89 3.87 9.78
CA LYS A 190 -17.84 5.33 9.60
C LYS A 190 -16.50 5.90 10.04
N ASP A 191 -16.19 5.78 11.33
CA ASP A 191 -15.06 6.49 11.92
C ASP A 191 -13.72 6.02 11.36
N TYR A 192 -13.56 4.72 11.07
CA TYR A 192 -12.34 4.22 10.46
C TYR A 192 -12.19 4.69 9.00
N THR A 193 -13.29 4.72 8.23
CA THR A 193 -13.26 5.20 6.84
C THR A 193 -12.94 6.68 6.77
N GLU A 194 -13.59 7.49 7.60
CA GLU A 194 -13.34 8.94 7.72
C GLU A 194 -11.92 9.21 8.24
N LYS A 195 -11.40 8.39 9.18
CA LYS A 195 -10.01 8.46 9.63
C LYS A 195 -9.03 8.23 8.48
N VAL A 196 -9.25 7.19 7.67
CA VAL A 196 -8.37 6.86 6.53
C VAL A 196 -8.42 7.96 5.47
N TRP A 197 -9.61 8.42 5.09
CA TRP A 197 -9.78 9.29 3.91
C TRP A 197 -9.88 10.78 4.22
N GLY A 198 -10.04 11.18 5.48
CA GLY A 198 -10.12 12.58 5.88
C GLY A 198 -11.38 13.31 5.40
N VAL A 199 -12.31 12.58 4.79
CA VAL A 199 -13.55 13.09 4.19
C VAL A 199 -14.71 12.29 4.76
N ALA A 200 -15.85 12.95 5.00
CA ALA A 200 -17.03 12.30 5.52
C ALA A 200 -17.58 11.26 4.52
N CYS A 201 -18.07 10.12 5.01
CA CYS A 201 -18.58 9.06 4.13
C CYS A 201 -19.75 9.50 3.23
N LYS A 202 -20.50 10.53 3.65
CA LYS A 202 -21.57 11.15 2.85
C LYS A 202 -21.06 11.89 1.60
N ASP A 203 -19.78 12.30 1.61
CA ASP A 203 -19.14 13.09 0.54
C ASP A 203 -18.27 12.19 -0.38
N ILE A 204 -18.20 10.89 -0.10
CA ILE A 204 -17.54 9.88 -0.95
C ILE A 204 -18.61 9.18 -1.78
N SER A 205 -18.37 8.93 -3.07
CA SER A 205 -19.36 8.28 -3.94
C SER A 205 -19.62 6.82 -3.55
N ALA A 206 -20.85 6.35 -3.80
CA ALA A 206 -21.22 4.94 -3.57
C ALA A 206 -20.42 3.96 -4.46
N GLU A 207 -20.02 4.38 -5.67
CA GLU A 207 -19.23 3.57 -6.61
C GLU A 207 -17.88 3.15 -6.02
N TRP A 208 -17.25 4.04 -5.24
CA TRP A 208 -16.02 3.73 -4.51
C TRP A 208 -16.22 2.53 -3.57
N GLY A 209 -17.33 2.52 -2.84
CA GLY A 209 -17.70 1.43 -1.93
C GLY A 209 -17.97 0.12 -2.67
N ALA A 210 -18.64 0.18 -3.82
CA ALA A 210 -18.96 -0.98 -4.64
C ALA A 210 -17.71 -1.69 -5.18
N GLN A 211 -16.67 -0.92 -5.51
CA GLN A 211 -15.39 -1.46 -5.95
C GLN A 211 -14.64 -2.11 -4.77
N ARG A 212 -14.56 -1.42 -3.62
CA ARG A 212 -13.65 -1.78 -2.51
C ARG A 212 -14.21 -2.68 -1.43
N ILE A 213 -15.52 -2.69 -1.21
CA ILE A 213 -16.19 -3.44 -0.12
C ILE A 213 -16.93 -4.64 -0.72
N LYS A 214 -16.25 -5.43 -1.54
CA LYS A 214 -16.78 -6.71 -2.07
C LYS A 214 -16.56 -7.83 -1.05
N GLY A 215 -17.59 -8.63 -0.80
CA GLY A 215 -17.45 -9.93 -0.11
C GLY A 215 -17.81 -9.98 1.39
N ILE A 216 -18.13 -8.86 2.06
CA ILE A 216 -18.60 -8.91 3.45
C ILE A 216 -20.11 -9.20 3.46
N SER A 217 -20.48 -10.47 3.64
CA SER A 217 -21.90 -10.88 3.71
C SER A 217 -22.37 -11.06 5.16
N ILE A 218 -23.18 -10.12 5.64
CA ILE A 218 -23.88 -10.26 6.94
C ILE A 218 -24.91 -11.40 6.90
N GLY A 219 -25.55 -11.62 5.74
CA GLY A 219 -26.59 -12.64 5.61
C GLY A 219 -26.10 -14.04 5.97
N LYS A 220 -24.88 -14.41 5.53
CA LYS A 220 -24.26 -15.70 5.88
C LYS A 220 -23.98 -15.82 7.39
N ALA A 221 -23.50 -14.74 8.00
CA ALA A 221 -23.22 -14.68 9.44
C ALA A 221 -24.47 -14.82 10.31
N ILE A 222 -25.56 -14.11 9.96
CA ILE A 222 -26.84 -14.20 10.68
C ILE A 222 -27.44 -15.60 10.55
N ALA A 223 -27.43 -16.19 9.36
CA ALA A 223 -27.91 -17.55 9.16
C ALA A 223 -27.15 -18.57 10.03
N HIS A 224 -25.82 -18.40 10.14
CA HIS A 224 -24.99 -19.25 11.00
C HIS A 224 -25.28 -19.05 12.50
N ALA A 225 -25.48 -17.81 12.95
CA ALA A 225 -25.84 -17.52 14.34
C ALA A 225 -27.21 -18.12 14.72
N ILE A 226 -28.22 -17.97 13.87
CA ILE A 226 -29.56 -18.54 14.07
C ILE A 226 -29.48 -20.08 14.07
N LYS A 227 -28.74 -20.67 13.13
CA LYS A 227 -28.53 -22.12 13.07
C LYS A 227 -27.85 -22.66 14.33
N ALA A 228 -26.82 -21.98 14.84
CA ALA A 228 -26.13 -22.38 16.06
C ALA A 228 -27.04 -22.32 17.30
N THR A 229 -27.98 -21.37 17.37
CA THR A 229 -29.00 -21.35 18.43
C THR A 229 -30.05 -22.46 18.29
N ILE A 230 -30.34 -22.93 17.08
CA ILE A 230 -31.27 -24.05 16.82
C ILE A 230 -30.58 -25.41 17.08
N ASP A 231 -29.29 -25.53 16.77
CA ASP A 231 -28.51 -26.77 16.88
C ASP A 231 -27.91 -26.99 18.28
N ALA A 232 -28.19 -26.12 19.26
CA ALA A 232 -27.69 -26.19 20.64
C ALA A 232 -28.13 -27.43 21.46
N GLY A 233 -28.86 -28.37 20.85
CA GLY A 233 -29.34 -29.61 21.45
C GLY A 233 -29.03 -30.91 20.69
N LYS A 234 -28.15 -30.90 19.66
CA LYS A 234 -27.79 -32.12 18.90
C LYS A 234 -26.31 -32.48 19.01
N PRO A 235 -25.95 -33.78 19.03
CA PRO A 235 -24.56 -34.21 19.10
C PRO A 235 -23.79 -33.78 17.84
N LYS A 236 -22.58 -33.26 18.05
CA LYS A 236 -21.74 -32.65 17.01
C LYS A 236 -21.01 -33.72 16.20
N ASP A 237 -21.42 -33.92 14.95
CA ASP A 237 -20.53 -34.47 13.92
C ASP A 237 -19.62 -33.36 13.38
N LEU A 238 -18.34 -33.44 13.77
CA LEU A 238 -17.27 -32.56 13.31
C LEU A 238 -16.85 -32.94 11.89
N LYS A 239 -17.48 -32.31 10.90
CA LYS A 239 -16.89 -32.11 9.56
C LYS A 239 -17.67 -31.02 8.81
N GLN A 240 -17.20 -29.79 8.90
CA GLN A 240 -17.46 -28.79 7.87
C GLN A 240 -16.22 -27.92 7.65
N LYS A 241 -15.43 -28.32 6.64
CA LYS A 241 -14.52 -27.43 5.91
C LYS A 241 -15.37 -26.52 5.04
N ASN A 242 -15.13 -25.22 5.14
CA ASN A 242 -15.18 -24.19 4.08
C ASN A 242 -15.56 -22.84 4.70
N VAL A 243 -14.56 -22.16 5.26
CA VAL A 243 -14.63 -20.71 5.41
C VAL A 243 -13.83 -20.13 4.26
N GLU A 244 -14.54 -19.70 3.22
CA GLU A 244 -13.98 -18.84 2.18
C GLU A 244 -13.57 -17.50 2.81
N THR A 245 -12.30 -17.34 3.14
CA THR A 245 -11.64 -16.04 3.11
C THR A 245 -10.25 -16.24 2.58
N SER A 246 -10.06 -15.82 1.33
CA SER A 246 -8.85 -16.00 0.58
C SER A 246 -7.78 -14.97 0.95
N LEU A 247 -7.39 -14.96 2.21
CA LEU A 247 -6.27 -14.18 2.68
C LEU A 247 -4.99 -14.98 2.43
N ILE A 248 -4.00 -14.30 1.89
CA ILE A 248 -2.64 -14.80 1.79
C ILE A 248 -2.14 -15.09 3.20
N GLU A 249 -1.91 -16.36 3.51
CA GLU A 249 -1.33 -16.79 4.78
C GLU A 249 0.15 -16.43 4.86
N GLN A 250 0.85 -16.35 3.72
CA GLN A 250 2.30 -16.11 3.65
C GLN A 250 2.70 -15.17 2.52
N PHE A 251 3.65 -14.27 2.78
CA PHE A 251 4.17 -13.32 1.79
C PHE A 251 5.69 -13.27 1.82
N LEU A 252 6.29 -12.76 0.74
CA LEU A 252 7.72 -12.49 0.66
C LEU A 252 8.06 -11.11 1.22
N TYR A 253 9.24 -11.01 1.81
CA TYR A 253 9.70 -9.76 2.40
C TYR A 253 11.23 -9.70 2.39
N PRO A 254 11.86 -8.67 1.79
CA PRO A 254 13.31 -8.50 1.83
C PRO A 254 13.84 -8.46 3.26
N LYS A 255 15.03 -9.01 3.48
CA LYS A 255 15.64 -9.13 4.82
C LYS A 255 15.61 -7.83 5.62
N HIS A 256 15.95 -6.71 4.97
CA HIS A 256 16.02 -5.37 5.56
C HIS A 256 14.88 -4.45 5.10
N GLY A 257 13.76 -5.01 4.65
CA GLY A 257 12.58 -4.26 4.26
C GLY A 257 12.48 -3.94 2.76
N PRO A 258 11.29 -3.58 2.26
CA PRO A 258 10.98 -3.32 0.86
C PRO A 258 11.98 -2.38 0.17
N GLY A 259 12.54 -1.40 0.88
CA GLY A 259 13.51 -0.45 0.33
C GLY A 259 14.77 -1.14 -0.20
N GLN A 260 15.22 -2.20 0.47
CA GLN A 260 16.42 -2.95 0.12
C GLN A 260 16.38 -3.50 -1.32
N LEU A 261 15.21 -4.00 -1.75
CA LEU A 261 15.05 -4.48 -3.13
C LEU A 261 15.29 -3.35 -4.13
N TRP A 262 14.75 -2.17 -3.86
CA TRP A 262 14.82 -1.03 -4.78
C TRP A 262 16.20 -0.37 -4.77
N GLU A 263 16.87 -0.35 -3.63
CA GLU A 263 18.28 0.02 -3.51
C GLU A 263 19.16 -0.90 -4.37
N GLU A 264 18.92 -2.21 -4.31
CA GLU A 264 19.64 -3.19 -5.12
C GLU A 264 19.37 -3.01 -6.62
N VAL A 265 18.11 -2.77 -7.01
CA VAL A 265 17.75 -2.51 -8.41
C VAL A 265 18.42 -1.23 -8.91
N ALA A 266 18.44 -0.16 -8.10
CA ALA A 266 19.11 1.08 -8.45
C ALA A 266 20.62 0.89 -8.63
N ARG A 267 21.28 0.11 -7.76
CA ARG A 267 22.69 -0.29 -7.91
C ARG A 267 22.92 -0.98 -9.26
N GLN A 268 22.09 -1.98 -9.59
CA GLN A 268 22.19 -2.70 -10.88
C GLN A 268 21.94 -1.79 -12.09
N VAL A 269 21.01 -0.83 -12.00
CA VAL A 269 20.77 0.17 -13.05
C VAL A 269 22.03 0.99 -13.31
N ILE A 270 22.71 1.46 -12.25
CA ILE A 270 23.96 2.23 -12.35
C ILE A 270 25.07 1.37 -12.97
N GLU A 271 25.24 0.13 -12.51
CA GLU A 271 26.26 -0.79 -13.03
C GLU A 271 26.07 -1.15 -14.51
N LYS A 272 24.81 -1.21 -14.96
CA LYS A 272 24.45 -1.46 -16.36
C LYS A 272 24.55 -0.19 -17.23
N GLY A 273 24.97 0.95 -16.67
CA GLY A 273 25.23 2.19 -17.41
C GLY A 273 24.09 3.21 -17.40
N GLY A 274 23.03 2.99 -16.61
CA GLY A 274 22.03 4.00 -16.32
C GLY A 274 22.51 5.02 -15.27
N THR A 275 21.74 6.08 -15.08
CA THR A 275 22.02 7.12 -14.08
C THR A 275 20.86 7.25 -13.09
N VAL A 276 21.16 7.42 -11.81
CA VAL A 276 20.17 7.76 -10.77
C VAL A 276 20.62 9.02 -10.05
N LEU A 277 19.88 10.12 -10.20
CA LEU A 277 20.15 11.42 -9.58
C LEU A 277 19.19 11.63 -8.41
N MET A 278 19.73 11.54 -7.20
CA MET A 278 18.99 11.73 -5.95
C MET A 278 18.88 13.22 -5.59
N GLN A 279 17.87 13.58 -4.79
CA GLN A 279 17.57 14.97 -4.41
C GLN A 279 17.37 15.95 -5.58
N HIS A 280 16.96 15.43 -6.74
CA HIS A 280 16.64 16.22 -7.93
C HIS A 280 15.12 16.35 -8.07
N ASP A 281 14.60 17.56 -7.85
CA ASP A 281 13.18 17.88 -7.93
C ASP A 281 12.85 18.38 -9.34
N VAL A 282 11.97 17.69 -10.07
CA VAL A 282 11.51 18.18 -11.38
C VAL A 282 10.64 19.41 -11.15
N VAL A 283 11.00 20.52 -11.78
CA VAL A 283 10.31 21.81 -11.62
C VAL A 283 9.71 22.35 -12.93
N LYS A 284 10.10 21.75 -14.07
CA LYS A 284 9.57 22.12 -15.37
C LYS A 284 9.71 20.97 -16.37
N ILE A 285 8.70 20.76 -17.20
CA ILE A 285 8.66 19.74 -18.26
C ILE A 285 8.46 20.46 -19.59
N HIS A 286 9.47 20.40 -20.46
CA HIS A 286 9.50 21.13 -21.72
C HIS A 286 8.76 20.35 -22.80
N THR A 287 7.94 21.06 -23.57
CA THR A 287 7.13 20.44 -24.64
C THR A 287 7.30 21.17 -25.96
N GLN A 288 7.26 20.42 -27.06
CA GLN A 288 7.22 20.95 -28.41
C GLN A 288 6.40 20.01 -29.31
N ASN A 289 5.45 20.53 -30.08
CA ASN A 289 4.64 19.74 -31.04
C ASN A 289 4.01 18.47 -30.44
N ASN A 290 3.41 18.58 -29.24
CA ASN A 290 2.85 17.43 -28.49
C ASN A 290 3.86 16.31 -28.16
N GLN A 291 5.14 16.65 -28.06
CA GLN A 291 6.17 15.76 -27.53
C GLN A 291 6.87 16.45 -26.36
N ILE A 292 7.32 15.64 -25.41
CA ILE A 292 8.21 16.11 -24.34
C ILE A 292 9.63 16.15 -24.91
N THR A 293 10.34 17.26 -24.71
CA THR A 293 11.71 17.44 -25.23
C THR A 293 12.76 17.37 -24.14
N GLY A 294 12.38 17.69 -22.90
CA GLY A 294 13.27 17.59 -21.75
C GLY A 294 12.59 17.95 -20.44
N VAL A 295 13.32 17.80 -19.34
CA VAL A 295 12.90 18.24 -18.01
C VAL A 295 13.97 19.11 -17.36
N THR A 296 13.55 20.15 -16.65
CA THR A 296 14.44 20.89 -15.74
C THR A 296 14.24 20.36 -14.34
N ALA A 297 15.35 19.93 -13.71
CA ALA A 297 15.39 19.50 -12.34
C ALA A 297 16.23 20.45 -11.48
N LEU A 298 15.75 20.76 -10.28
CA LEU A 298 16.47 21.48 -9.23
C LEU A 298 17.22 20.47 -8.37
N ASP A 299 18.54 20.55 -8.34
CA ASP A 299 19.36 19.83 -7.37
C ASP A 299 19.25 20.53 -6.01
N LYS A 300 18.64 19.85 -5.04
CA LYS A 300 18.43 20.42 -3.69
C LYS A 300 19.70 20.54 -2.87
N THR A 301 20.80 19.89 -3.28
CA THR A 301 22.08 19.95 -2.57
C THR A 301 22.88 21.18 -2.96
N THR A 302 22.83 21.57 -4.23
CA THR A 302 23.56 22.73 -4.78
C THR A 302 22.69 23.96 -4.95
N GLY A 303 21.38 23.78 -5.11
CA GLY A 303 20.43 24.84 -5.48
C GLY A 303 20.44 25.17 -6.98
N GLU A 304 21.22 24.45 -7.79
CA GLU A 304 21.32 24.66 -9.23
C GLU A 304 20.27 23.88 -10.01
N THR A 305 19.97 24.34 -11.22
CA THR A 305 19.04 23.65 -12.13
C THR A 305 19.80 23.00 -13.28
N VAL A 306 19.37 21.80 -13.66
CA VAL A 306 19.91 21.04 -14.79
C VAL A 306 18.79 20.75 -15.80
N LEU A 307 19.08 20.96 -17.09
CA LEU A 307 18.20 20.56 -18.19
C LEU A 307 18.62 19.18 -18.69
N LEU A 308 17.68 18.25 -18.75
CA LEU A 308 17.87 16.90 -19.23
C LEU A 308 16.95 16.64 -20.42
N GLU A 309 17.55 16.54 -21.61
CA GLU A 309 16.87 16.17 -22.85
C GLU A 309 16.86 14.65 -23.04
N GLY A 310 15.80 14.15 -23.67
CA GLY A 310 15.64 12.71 -23.92
C GLY A 310 14.60 12.40 -24.98
N ASP A 311 14.53 11.13 -25.37
CA ASP A 311 13.63 10.63 -26.41
C ASP A 311 12.33 10.10 -25.80
N TYR A 312 12.41 9.45 -24.64
CA TYR A 312 11.29 8.86 -23.92
C TYR A 312 11.21 9.42 -22.50
N PHE A 313 10.00 9.59 -21.99
CA PHE A 313 9.75 10.14 -20.66
C PHE A 313 8.82 9.24 -19.89
N PHE A 314 9.24 8.81 -18.70
CA PHE A 314 8.41 8.06 -17.77
C PHE A 314 8.13 8.94 -16.57
N SER A 315 6.87 9.02 -16.15
CA SER A 315 6.53 9.75 -14.95
C SER A 315 5.79 8.88 -13.95
N THR A 316 6.34 8.82 -12.75
CA THR A 316 5.70 8.23 -11.56
C THR A 316 5.21 9.29 -10.57
N MET A 317 5.50 10.57 -10.84
CA MET A 317 5.11 11.69 -9.98
C MET A 317 3.59 11.90 -10.00
N PRO A 318 3.01 12.56 -8.99
CA PRO A 318 1.58 12.87 -8.98
C PRO A 318 1.15 13.67 -10.21
N MET A 319 0.06 13.26 -10.86
CA MET A 319 -0.47 13.96 -12.05
C MET A 319 -0.79 15.43 -11.80
N GLN A 320 -1.14 15.78 -10.57
CA GLN A 320 -1.37 17.17 -10.16
C GLN A 320 -0.10 18.03 -10.36
N GLU A 321 1.06 17.50 -9.97
CA GLU A 321 2.35 18.20 -10.11
C GLU A 321 2.80 18.16 -11.57
N LEU A 322 2.70 16.99 -12.23
CA LEU A 322 3.05 16.84 -13.64
C LEU A 322 2.37 17.91 -14.52
N ILE A 323 1.07 18.14 -14.34
CA ILE A 323 0.31 19.13 -15.12
C ILE A 323 0.67 20.57 -14.73
N ALA A 324 0.99 20.81 -13.45
CA ALA A 324 1.43 22.13 -13.00
C ALA A 324 2.80 22.50 -13.57
N ASP A 325 3.69 21.52 -13.73
CA ASP A 325 5.07 21.71 -14.19
C ASP A 325 5.20 21.63 -15.73
N LEU A 326 4.12 21.31 -16.45
CA LEU A 326 4.12 21.18 -17.90
C LEU A 326 4.19 22.54 -18.59
N ASP A 327 5.27 22.78 -19.33
CA ASP A 327 5.44 23.98 -20.17
C ASP A 327 4.68 23.83 -21.49
N ALA A 328 3.35 23.87 -21.37
CA ALA A 328 2.42 23.78 -22.48
C ALA A 328 1.21 24.67 -22.23
N ASN A 329 0.48 25.01 -23.30
CA ASN A 329 -0.84 25.62 -23.18
C ASN A 329 -1.88 24.57 -22.77
N VAL A 330 -1.79 24.07 -21.53
CA VAL A 330 -2.71 23.08 -20.99
C VAL A 330 -4.13 23.68 -20.92
N PRO A 331 -5.16 23.01 -21.47
CA PRO A 331 -6.55 23.48 -21.41
C PRO A 331 -7.01 23.75 -19.98
N ALA A 332 -7.85 24.78 -19.79
CA ALA A 332 -8.30 25.21 -18.46
C ALA A 332 -9.04 24.10 -17.71
N ASN A 333 -9.87 23.30 -18.40
CA ASN A 333 -10.55 22.15 -17.81
C ASN A 333 -9.56 21.08 -17.31
N VAL A 334 -8.47 20.82 -18.03
CA VAL A 334 -7.45 19.87 -17.62
C VAL A 334 -6.69 20.35 -16.39
N LYS A 335 -6.34 21.65 -16.34
CA LYS A 335 -5.71 22.27 -15.15
C LYS A 335 -6.62 22.18 -13.92
N GLU A 336 -7.90 22.48 -14.09
CA GLU A 336 -8.92 22.35 -13.03
C GLU A 336 -9.00 20.91 -12.51
N ILE A 337 -9.13 19.93 -13.41
CA ILE A 337 -9.22 18.52 -13.03
C ILE A 337 -7.96 18.09 -12.28
N ALA A 338 -6.77 18.37 -12.82
CA ALA A 338 -5.51 17.98 -12.20
C ALA A 338 -5.32 18.61 -10.81
N ALA A 339 -5.65 19.90 -10.66
CA ALA A 339 -5.56 20.61 -9.39
C ALA A 339 -6.55 20.08 -8.33
N GLY A 340 -7.72 19.57 -8.76
CA GLY A 340 -8.73 18.99 -7.89
C GLY A 340 -8.57 17.49 -7.61
N LEU A 341 -7.54 16.84 -8.16
CA LEU A 341 -7.23 15.44 -7.82
C LEU A 341 -6.76 15.34 -6.37
N MET A 342 -7.42 14.48 -5.61
CA MET A 342 -7.19 14.35 -4.17
C MET A 342 -6.17 13.25 -3.86
N TYR A 343 -5.33 13.53 -2.88
CA TYR A 343 -4.38 12.57 -2.32
C TYR A 343 -4.51 12.54 -0.80
N ARG A 344 -4.10 11.43 -0.19
CA ARG A 344 -3.82 11.37 1.25
C ARG A 344 -2.34 11.22 1.49
N ASP A 345 -1.87 11.99 2.45
CA ASP A 345 -0.54 11.89 3.01
C ASP A 345 -0.62 11.02 4.27
N PHE A 346 0.54 10.77 4.86
CA PHE A 346 0.64 10.00 6.08
C PHE A 346 1.89 10.42 6.84
N VAL A 347 1.79 10.29 8.16
CA VAL A 347 2.93 10.36 9.07
C VAL A 347 3.10 8.98 9.67
N THR A 348 4.31 8.45 9.56
CA THR A 348 4.73 7.23 10.26
C THR A 348 5.60 7.60 11.43
N ILE A 349 5.23 7.15 12.63
CA ILE A 349 6.03 7.30 13.84
C ILE A 349 6.59 5.94 14.24
N GLY A 350 7.91 5.82 14.31
CA GLY A 350 8.56 4.66 14.90
C GLY A 350 8.71 4.86 16.41
N ILE A 351 8.26 3.91 17.21
CA ILE A 351 8.43 3.90 18.67
C ILE A 351 9.20 2.64 19.07
N LEU A 352 10.34 2.84 19.71
CA LEU A 352 11.18 1.78 20.26
C LEU A 352 10.76 1.55 21.69
N LEU A 353 10.36 0.31 21.98
CA LEU A 353 9.92 -0.11 23.29
C LEU A 353 10.87 -1.16 23.85
N LYS A 354 11.09 -1.12 25.16
CA LYS A 354 11.71 -2.22 25.89
C LYS A 354 10.85 -3.48 25.77
N ASN A 355 9.55 -3.36 26.03
CA ASN A 355 8.57 -4.42 25.82
C ASN A 355 7.25 -3.82 25.35
N LEU A 356 6.53 -4.56 24.52
CA LEU A 356 5.11 -4.30 24.29
C LEU A 356 4.31 -4.80 25.50
N SER A 357 3.24 -4.10 25.87
CA SER A 357 2.37 -4.49 26.98
C SER A 357 0.90 -4.50 26.57
N LEU A 358 0.06 -5.28 27.24
CA LEU A 358 -1.39 -5.21 27.11
C LEU A 358 -2.03 -4.84 28.44
N THR A 359 -2.95 -3.88 28.41
CA THR A 359 -3.81 -3.57 29.56
C THR A 359 -4.94 -4.59 29.67
N ASP A 360 -5.03 -5.26 30.81
CA ASP A 360 -6.18 -6.12 31.15
C ASP A 360 -7.41 -5.24 31.42
N LYS A 361 -8.51 -5.49 30.70
CA LYS A 361 -9.75 -4.71 30.84
C LYS A 361 -10.42 -4.84 32.20
N LYS A 362 -10.27 -5.98 32.88
CA LYS A 362 -10.95 -6.28 34.15
C LYS A 362 -10.16 -5.73 35.32
N THR A 363 -8.84 -5.86 35.29
CA THR A 363 -7.97 -5.48 36.41
C THR A 363 -7.31 -4.12 36.22
N GLY A 364 -7.24 -3.61 34.98
CA GLY A 364 -6.48 -2.40 34.63
C GLY A 364 -4.97 -2.59 34.64
N GLU A 365 -4.49 -3.81 34.95
CA GLU A 365 -3.08 -4.13 35.05
C GLU A 365 -2.45 -4.23 33.66
N GLN A 366 -1.29 -3.58 33.45
CA GLN A 366 -0.51 -3.73 32.23
C GLN A 366 0.53 -4.83 32.38
N LYS A 367 0.52 -5.79 31.45
CA LYS A 367 1.45 -6.92 31.43
C LYS A 367 2.23 -6.95 30.13
N PRO A 368 3.54 -7.28 30.15
CA PRO A 368 4.29 -7.56 28.93
C PRO A 368 3.56 -8.60 28.07
N ALA A 369 3.53 -8.36 26.77
CA ALA A 369 2.82 -9.19 25.82
C ALA A 369 3.61 -9.37 24.53
N THR A 370 3.60 -10.58 23.99
CA THR A 370 4.18 -10.88 22.69
C THR A 370 3.06 -11.03 21.67
N LEU A 371 3.00 -10.10 20.71
CA LEU A 371 2.08 -10.16 19.58
C LEU A 371 2.80 -10.71 18.36
N LYS A 372 2.09 -11.54 17.57
CA LYS A 372 2.57 -12.10 16.30
C LYS A 372 2.11 -11.30 15.09
N ASP A 373 1.34 -10.23 15.31
CA ASP A 373 0.76 -9.42 14.24
C ASP A 373 1.87 -8.73 13.44
N THR A 374 1.79 -8.79 12.13
CA THR A 374 2.55 -7.86 11.29
C THR A 374 1.84 -6.52 11.20
N TRP A 375 0.50 -6.54 11.27
CA TRP A 375 -0.32 -5.38 11.00
C TRP A 375 -1.59 -5.34 11.86
N ILE A 376 -1.87 -4.20 12.47
CA ILE A 376 -3.06 -4.01 13.30
C ILE A 376 -3.79 -2.76 12.84
N TYR A 377 -5.08 -2.89 12.53
CA TYR A 377 -5.95 -1.74 12.22
C TYR A 377 -6.50 -1.15 13.53
N ILE A 378 -6.33 0.15 13.77
CA ILE A 378 -6.81 0.82 14.98
C ILE A 378 -8.12 1.56 14.71
N GLN A 379 -9.22 0.97 15.17
CA GLN A 379 -10.57 1.55 15.05
C GLN A 379 -11.07 2.21 16.34
N GLU A 380 -10.19 2.36 17.32
CA GLU A 380 -10.46 3.17 18.51
C GLU A 380 -10.81 4.61 18.11
N LYS A 381 -11.94 5.10 18.63
CA LYS A 381 -12.49 6.45 18.33
C LYS A 381 -11.74 7.56 19.05
N ASP A 382 -11.07 7.23 20.16
CA ASP A 382 -10.42 8.16 21.07
C ASP A 382 -8.96 8.47 20.70
N VAL A 383 -8.47 7.97 19.56
CA VAL A 383 -7.10 8.17 19.06
C VAL A 383 -7.07 8.42 17.55
N LYS A 384 -6.09 9.19 17.09
CA LYS A 384 -5.87 9.49 15.67
C LYS A 384 -5.13 8.37 14.93
N VAL A 385 -4.29 7.58 15.60
CA VAL A 385 -3.58 6.47 14.96
C VAL A 385 -4.56 5.56 14.22
N GLY A 386 -4.20 5.23 12.97
CA GLY A 386 -5.01 4.43 12.07
C GLY A 386 -4.57 2.98 12.02
N ARG A 387 -3.25 2.73 12.04
CA ARG A 387 -2.66 1.38 11.98
C ARG A 387 -1.38 1.30 12.79
N LEU A 388 -1.04 0.07 13.19
CA LEU A 388 0.24 -0.29 13.77
C LEU A 388 0.92 -1.39 12.94
N GLN A 389 2.24 -1.30 12.88
CA GLN A 389 3.14 -2.32 12.35
C GLN A 389 4.09 -2.77 13.45
N LEU A 390 4.28 -4.08 13.61
CA LEU A 390 5.31 -4.61 14.52
C LEU A 390 6.48 -5.10 13.68
N PHE A 391 7.49 -4.26 13.48
CA PHE A 391 8.55 -4.48 12.50
C PHE A 391 9.36 -5.75 12.78
N ASN A 392 9.52 -6.13 14.05
CA ASN A 392 10.10 -7.42 14.46
C ASN A 392 9.46 -8.62 13.74
N ASN A 393 8.14 -8.57 13.53
CA ASN A 393 7.37 -9.65 12.92
C ASN A 393 7.40 -9.61 11.38
N TRP A 394 7.75 -8.46 10.78
CA TRP A 394 8.03 -8.37 9.36
C TRP A 394 9.41 -8.96 9.04
N SER A 395 10.41 -8.63 9.84
CA SER A 395 11.71 -9.30 9.82
C SER A 395 12.46 -9.01 11.13
N PRO A 396 13.16 -10.01 11.72
CA PRO A 396 13.97 -9.80 12.91
C PRO A 396 15.15 -8.86 12.64
N TYR A 397 15.50 -8.62 11.37
CA TYR A 397 16.58 -7.71 10.97
C TYR A 397 16.10 -6.25 10.77
N MET A 398 14.82 -5.98 11.04
CA MET A 398 14.28 -4.61 11.06
C MET A 398 14.57 -3.89 12.39
N VAL A 399 14.97 -4.61 13.42
CA VAL A 399 15.32 -4.06 14.72
C VAL A 399 16.81 -4.26 14.98
N LYS A 400 17.45 -3.28 15.62
CA LYS A 400 18.88 -3.36 15.97
C LYS A 400 19.11 -4.31 17.15
N ASP A 401 18.25 -4.23 18.16
CA ASP A 401 18.29 -5.05 19.37
C ASP A 401 17.10 -6.02 19.38
N PRO A 402 17.32 -7.34 19.21
CA PRO A 402 16.26 -8.34 19.18
C PRO A 402 15.36 -8.38 20.43
N ASP A 403 15.85 -7.89 21.57
CA ASP A 403 15.11 -7.88 22.84
C ASP A 403 14.18 -6.66 22.98
N THR A 404 14.12 -5.78 21.97
CA THR A 404 13.26 -4.60 21.94
C THR A 404 12.13 -4.77 20.93
N THR A 405 11.01 -4.05 21.13
CA THR A 405 9.90 -4.01 20.16
C THR A 405 9.95 -2.70 19.36
N TRP A 406 9.96 -2.82 18.03
CA TRP A 406 9.91 -1.68 17.12
C TRP A 406 8.53 -1.54 16.48
N VAL A 407 7.80 -0.51 16.91
CA VAL A 407 6.40 -0.27 16.51
C VAL A 407 6.32 0.89 15.53
N GLY A 408 5.79 0.66 14.34
CA GLY A 408 5.41 1.71 13.40
C GLY A 408 3.95 2.12 13.59
N MET A 409 3.69 3.40 13.82
CA MET A 409 2.34 3.96 13.95
C MET A 409 2.01 4.82 12.74
N GLU A 410 0.91 4.51 12.04
CA GLU A 410 0.47 5.26 10.87
C GLU A 410 -0.68 6.20 11.20
N TYR A 411 -0.50 7.46 10.81
CA TYR A 411 -1.48 8.54 10.91
C TYR A 411 -1.83 9.04 9.52
N PHE A 412 -3.12 9.07 9.20
CA PHE A 412 -3.60 9.61 7.93
C PHE A 412 -3.92 11.08 8.09
N CYS A 413 -3.28 11.92 7.27
CA CYS A 413 -3.49 13.36 7.24
C CYS A 413 -3.12 13.88 5.86
N ASN A 414 -3.32 15.18 5.65
CA ASN A 414 -2.85 15.89 4.48
C ASN A 414 -1.86 16.97 4.91
N LYS A 415 -0.94 17.31 4.01
CA LYS A 415 -0.12 18.50 4.09
C LYS A 415 -1.01 19.73 4.23
N GLY A 416 -0.69 20.60 5.18
CA GLY A 416 -1.56 21.70 5.59
C GLY A 416 -2.57 21.37 6.70
N ASP A 417 -2.80 20.08 7.04
CA ASP A 417 -3.60 19.74 8.21
C ASP A 417 -2.87 20.12 9.50
N GLU A 418 -3.63 20.48 10.55
CA GLU A 418 -3.09 20.83 11.88
C GLU A 418 -2.10 19.78 12.41
N PHE A 419 -2.37 18.49 12.20
CA PHE A 419 -1.48 17.42 12.66
C PHE A 419 -0.18 17.32 11.85
N TRP A 420 -0.22 17.62 10.55
CA TRP A 420 0.96 17.56 9.68
C TRP A 420 1.97 18.67 10.01
N GLU A 421 1.46 19.88 10.26
CA GLU A 421 2.24 21.08 10.53
C GLU A 421 2.82 21.14 11.95
N GLN A 422 2.45 20.20 12.83
CA GLN A 422 3.05 20.07 14.16
C GLN A 422 4.54 19.68 14.06
N SER A 423 5.32 20.14 15.04
CA SER A 423 6.73 19.75 15.17
C SER A 423 6.86 18.25 15.49
N ASP A 424 8.00 17.67 15.11
CA ASP A 424 8.27 16.24 15.35
C ASP A 424 8.20 15.87 16.83
N GLU A 425 8.63 16.76 17.73
CA GLU A 425 8.55 16.55 19.17
C GLU A 425 7.09 16.42 19.65
N THR A 426 6.22 17.33 19.21
CA THR A 426 4.79 17.28 19.56
C THR A 426 4.13 16.01 19.02
N ILE A 427 4.46 15.62 17.78
CA ILE A 427 3.94 14.39 17.17
C ILE A 427 4.43 13.15 17.92
N ARG A 428 5.70 13.10 18.34
CA ARG A 428 6.26 12.00 19.14
C ARG A 428 5.50 11.82 20.45
N ILE A 429 5.34 12.91 21.22
CA ILE A 429 4.64 12.88 22.51
C ILE A 429 3.22 12.33 22.31
N LYS A 430 2.49 12.87 21.32
CA LYS A 430 1.12 12.45 21.03
C LYS A 430 1.02 10.98 20.62
N ALA A 431 1.96 10.49 19.82
CA ALA A 431 1.97 9.09 19.41
C ALA A 431 2.21 8.14 20.59
N ILE A 432 3.14 8.50 21.48
CA ILE A 432 3.40 7.76 22.71
C ILE A 432 2.16 7.74 23.62
N GLU A 433 1.53 8.90 23.83
CA GLU A 433 0.31 9.03 24.62
C GLU A 433 -0.83 8.17 24.05
N GLU A 434 -1.03 8.20 22.73
CA GLU A 434 -2.05 7.38 22.09
C GLU A 434 -1.75 5.88 22.22
N LEU A 435 -0.49 5.44 22.06
CA LEU A 435 -0.09 4.04 22.23
C LEU A 435 -0.33 3.55 23.67
N CYS A 436 -0.05 4.40 24.66
CA CYS A 436 -0.35 4.13 26.07
C CYS A 436 -1.87 4.10 26.32
N LYS A 437 -2.62 5.05 25.76
CA LYS A 437 -4.08 5.18 25.90
C LYS A 437 -4.84 4.00 25.28
N ILE A 438 -4.34 3.42 24.20
CA ILE A 438 -4.91 2.19 23.64
C ILE A 438 -4.48 0.94 24.42
N GLY A 439 -3.58 1.08 25.39
CA GLY A 439 -3.18 0.00 26.31
C GLY A 439 -2.16 -0.96 25.70
N LEU A 440 -1.39 -0.50 24.71
CA LEU A 440 -0.38 -1.33 24.01
C LEU A 440 1.07 -1.05 24.45
N ALA A 441 1.29 -0.05 25.31
CA ALA A 441 2.59 0.26 25.91
C ALA A 441 2.42 0.99 27.25
N GLN A 442 3.50 1.05 28.02
CA GLN A 442 3.69 1.98 29.13
C GLN A 442 4.64 3.09 28.72
N GLN A 443 4.47 4.28 29.30
CA GLN A 443 5.41 5.38 29.13
C GLN A 443 6.83 4.98 29.53
N SER A 444 6.97 4.20 30.61
CA SER A 444 8.27 3.71 31.11
C SER A 444 8.96 2.69 30.20
N ASP A 445 8.21 2.09 29.27
CA ASP A 445 8.77 1.13 28.31
C ASP A 445 9.32 1.83 27.05
N VAL A 446 9.08 3.13 26.86
CA VAL A 446 9.54 3.88 25.68
C VAL A 446 11.03 4.19 25.79
N LEU A 447 11.80 3.75 24.80
CA LEU A 447 13.24 3.96 24.70
C LEU A 447 13.62 5.08 23.73
N ASP A 448 12.94 5.17 22.58
CA ASP A 448 13.20 6.18 21.56
C ASP A 448 12.00 6.33 20.61
N ALA A 449 11.93 7.43 19.87
CA ALA A 449 10.91 7.62 18.83
C ALA A 449 11.39 8.52 17.68
N THR A 450 10.85 8.29 16.48
CA THR A 450 11.16 9.09 15.28
C THR A 450 9.92 9.32 14.43
N VAL A 451 9.90 10.40 13.65
CA VAL A 451 8.76 10.85 12.84
C VAL A 451 9.17 10.92 11.37
N LEU A 452 8.39 10.30 10.50
CA LEU A 452 8.58 10.30 9.06
C LEU A 452 7.30 10.81 8.39
N ARG A 453 7.42 11.87 7.60
CA ARG A 453 6.34 12.40 6.76
C ARG A 453 6.54 11.93 5.34
N MET A 454 5.47 11.56 4.65
CA MET A 454 5.56 11.35 3.22
C MET A 454 4.25 11.70 2.51
N GLU A 455 4.43 12.43 1.43
CA GLU A 455 3.37 13.06 0.66
C GLU A 455 2.78 12.07 -0.35
N LYS A 456 1.51 12.31 -0.68
CA LYS A 456 0.70 11.73 -1.73
C LYS A 456 0.72 10.21 -1.75
N THR A 457 0.60 9.59 -0.59
CA THR A 457 0.60 8.12 -0.49
C THR A 457 -0.63 7.43 -1.04
N TYR A 458 -1.80 8.04 -0.99
CA TYR A 458 -3.02 7.42 -1.49
C TYR A 458 -3.70 8.34 -2.49
N PRO A 459 -3.73 8.00 -3.80
CA PRO A 459 -4.66 8.66 -4.71
C PRO A 459 -6.08 8.34 -4.26
N ALA A 460 -6.93 9.35 -4.25
CA ALA A 460 -8.29 9.28 -3.77
C ALA A 460 -9.28 9.51 -4.92
N TYR A 461 -10.27 8.63 -5.04
CA TYR A 461 -11.23 8.68 -6.15
C TYR A 461 -12.44 9.56 -5.82
N PHE A 462 -12.15 10.79 -5.40
CA PHE A 462 -13.13 11.85 -5.13
C PHE A 462 -12.51 13.21 -5.48
N GLY A 463 -13.26 14.30 -5.31
CA GLY A 463 -12.90 15.59 -5.91
C GLY A 463 -13.25 15.60 -7.39
N THR A 464 -12.30 15.93 -8.26
CA THR A 464 -12.48 15.99 -9.73
C THR A 464 -12.32 14.63 -10.43
N TYR A 465 -12.14 13.53 -9.68
CA TYR A 465 -11.85 12.19 -10.25
C TYR A 465 -12.95 11.68 -11.21
N ASN A 466 -14.20 12.12 -11.07
CA ASN A 466 -15.28 11.77 -12.00
C ASN A 466 -15.04 12.27 -13.44
N ARG A 467 -14.14 13.24 -13.63
CA ARG A 467 -13.71 13.79 -14.92
C ARG A 467 -12.30 13.33 -15.32
N PHE A 468 -11.76 12.31 -14.64
CA PHE A 468 -10.38 11.85 -14.84
C PHE A 468 -10.07 11.45 -16.29
N ASP A 469 -11.06 10.95 -17.04
CA ASP A 469 -10.86 10.57 -18.44
C ASP A 469 -10.47 11.76 -19.34
N GLU A 470 -10.97 12.98 -19.08
CA GLU A 470 -10.55 14.18 -19.85
C GLU A 470 -9.05 14.47 -19.66
N LEU A 471 -8.54 14.33 -18.42
CA LEU A 471 -7.13 14.50 -18.09
C LEU A 471 -6.27 13.39 -18.72
N LYS A 472 -6.75 12.15 -18.65
CA LYS A 472 -6.11 10.98 -19.26
C LYS A 472 -6.00 11.13 -20.78
N ASP A 473 -7.06 11.58 -21.44
CA ASP A 473 -7.06 11.77 -22.90
C ASP A 473 -6.09 12.88 -23.31
N TYR A 474 -6.05 13.98 -22.55
CA TYR A 474 -5.07 15.05 -22.78
C TYR A 474 -3.64 14.54 -22.67
N ILE A 475 -3.29 13.85 -21.58
CA ILE A 475 -1.90 13.41 -21.39
C ILE A 475 -1.47 12.32 -22.37
N ASN A 476 -2.42 11.49 -22.84
CA ASN A 476 -2.16 10.49 -23.88
C ASN A 476 -1.82 11.10 -25.24
N SER A 477 -2.08 12.40 -25.47
CA SER A 477 -1.65 13.10 -26.69
C SER A 477 -0.13 13.23 -26.82
N TYR A 478 0.61 13.09 -25.71
CA TYR A 478 2.07 13.06 -25.70
C TYR A 478 2.57 11.64 -25.97
N GLU A 479 2.99 11.37 -27.21
CA GLU A 479 3.37 10.03 -27.65
C GLU A 479 4.52 9.44 -26.83
N ASN A 480 5.52 10.28 -26.51
CA ASN A 480 6.73 9.86 -25.82
C ASN A 480 6.67 9.97 -24.29
N LEU A 481 5.51 10.29 -23.70
CA LEU A 481 5.30 10.35 -22.25
C LEU A 481 4.51 9.13 -21.75
N PHE A 482 5.06 8.38 -20.81
CA PHE A 482 4.47 7.19 -20.22
C PHE A 482 4.22 7.41 -18.73
N LEU A 483 2.94 7.54 -18.37
CA LEU A 483 2.53 7.58 -16.98
C LEU A 483 2.45 6.16 -16.42
N VAL A 484 3.20 5.89 -15.37
CA VAL A 484 3.31 4.56 -14.76
C VAL A 484 3.29 4.65 -13.25
N GLY A 485 2.95 3.54 -12.60
CA GLY A 485 2.88 3.46 -11.15
C GLY A 485 1.68 4.16 -10.54
N ARG A 486 1.70 4.25 -9.20
CA ARG A 486 0.57 4.66 -8.38
C ARG A 486 0.12 6.11 -8.60
N ASN A 487 1.03 7.06 -8.39
CA ASN A 487 0.71 8.49 -8.46
C ASN A 487 0.79 9.03 -9.89
N GLY A 488 1.71 8.50 -10.70
CA GLY A 488 1.79 8.75 -12.14
C GLY A 488 0.47 8.48 -12.84
N MET A 489 -0.24 7.41 -12.47
CA MET A 489 -1.53 7.05 -13.08
C MET A 489 -2.74 7.45 -12.23
N HIS A 490 -2.55 8.10 -11.09
CA HIS A 490 -3.59 8.33 -10.08
C HIS A 490 -4.42 7.07 -9.74
N LYS A 491 -3.75 5.91 -9.68
CA LYS A 491 -4.39 4.62 -9.35
C LYS A 491 -3.89 4.14 -8.00
N TYR A 492 -4.81 3.68 -7.15
CA TYR A 492 -4.49 3.05 -5.87
C TYR A 492 -3.89 1.66 -6.09
N ASN A 493 -2.64 1.63 -6.54
CA ASN A 493 -1.90 0.44 -6.97
C ASN A 493 -1.00 -0.10 -5.87
N ASN A 494 -0.84 -1.42 -5.81
CA ASN A 494 0.25 -2.07 -5.08
C ASN A 494 1.54 -2.03 -5.93
N SER A 495 2.67 -2.43 -5.34
CA SER A 495 3.97 -2.39 -6.02
C SER A 495 4.02 -3.27 -7.27
N ASP A 496 3.40 -4.46 -7.26
CA ASP A 496 3.32 -5.35 -8.42
C ASP A 496 2.60 -4.71 -9.62
N HIS A 497 1.44 -4.09 -9.39
CA HIS A 497 0.72 -3.38 -10.43
C HIS A 497 1.53 -2.20 -10.97
N SER A 498 2.25 -1.50 -10.09
CA SER A 498 3.13 -0.40 -10.48
C SER A 498 4.27 -0.88 -11.37
N MET A 499 4.87 -2.03 -11.06
CA MET A 499 5.89 -2.66 -11.90
C MET A 499 5.33 -3.09 -13.25
N LEU A 500 4.16 -3.72 -13.27
CA LEU A 500 3.51 -4.15 -14.52
C LEU A 500 3.27 -2.97 -15.47
N THR A 501 2.86 -1.81 -14.95
CA THR A 501 2.67 -0.63 -15.80
C THR A 501 3.97 -0.15 -16.45
N ALA A 502 5.10 -0.25 -15.74
CA ALA A 502 6.42 0.07 -16.27
C ALA A 502 6.90 -0.97 -17.30
N MET A 503 6.74 -2.26 -16.98
CA MET A 503 7.05 -3.39 -17.85
C MET A 503 6.31 -3.29 -19.20
N VAL A 504 5.00 -3.02 -19.16
CA VAL A 504 4.17 -2.88 -20.37
C VAL A 504 4.50 -1.60 -21.14
N ALA A 505 4.89 -0.52 -20.45
CA ALA A 505 5.37 0.68 -21.13
C ALA A 505 6.68 0.42 -21.90
N VAL A 506 7.60 -0.38 -21.35
CA VAL A 506 8.80 -0.80 -22.08
C VAL A 506 8.47 -1.75 -23.24
N ASP A 507 7.51 -2.68 -23.05
CA ASP A 507 7.02 -3.54 -24.15
C ASP A 507 6.47 -2.70 -25.31
N ASN A 508 5.71 -1.65 -24.99
CA ASN A 508 5.18 -0.72 -25.98
C ASN A 508 6.28 0.01 -26.76
N ILE A 509 7.33 0.49 -26.07
CA ILE A 509 8.47 1.14 -26.72
C ILE A 509 9.17 0.18 -27.69
N ILE A 510 9.43 -1.07 -27.26
CA ILE A 510 10.06 -2.10 -28.10
C ILE A 510 9.20 -2.40 -29.33
N ALA A 511 7.88 -2.50 -29.15
CA ALA A 511 6.94 -2.79 -30.22
C ALA A 511 6.58 -1.58 -31.11
N GLY A 512 7.07 -0.37 -30.79
CA GLY A 512 6.69 0.86 -31.48
C GLY A 512 5.23 1.28 -31.25
N VAL A 513 4.61 0.81 -30.17
CA VAL A 513 3.22 1.12 -29.81
C VAL A 513 3.19 2.41 -29.00
N VAL A 514 2.59 3.46 -29.57
CA VAL A 514 2.45 4.76 -28.89
C VAL A 514 1.16 4.87 -28.06
N THR A 515 0.16 4.03 -28.34
CA THR A 515 -1.09 4.01 -27.59
C THR A 515 -0.86 3.44 -26.19
N LYS A 516 -1.53 4.02 -25.19
CA LYS A 516 -1.29 3.71 -23.76
C LYS A 516 -2.42 2.88 -23.15
N THR A 517 -3.36 2.41 -23.97
CA THR A 517 -4.58 1.71 -23.55
C THR A 517 -4.29 0.47 -22.71
N ASN A 518 -3.28 -0.31 -23.08
CA ASN A 518 -2.86 -1.51 -22.35
C ASN A 518 -2.17 -1.21 -21.01
N ILE A 519 -1.47 -0.07 -20.89
CA ILE A 519 -0.93 0.39 -19.61
C ILE A 519 -2.10 0.79 -18.70
N TRP A 520 -3.06 1.58 -19.22
CA TRP A 520 -4.26 1.98 -18.50
C TRP A 520 -5.20 0.82 -18.14
N SER A 521 -5.16 -0.32 -18.84
CA SER A 521 -6.00 -1.48 -18.52
C SER A 521 -5.47 -2.33 -17.37
N ILE A 522 -4.22 -2.12 -16.94
CA ILE A 522 -3.66 -2.79 -15.76
C ILE A 522 -4.44 -2.29 -14.53
N ASN A 523 -5.32 -3.16 -14.04
CA ASN A 523 -6.27 -2.88 -12.98
C ASN A 523 -5.89 -3.63 -11.71
N THR A 524 -6.14 -2.99 -10.57
CA THR A 524 -5.82 -3.51 -9.23
C THR A 524 -6.71 -4.67 -8.80
N GLU A 525 -7.76 -4.98 -9.56
CA GLU A 525 -8.82 -5.93 -9.19
C GLU A 525 -9.21 -6.92 -10.30
N GLN A 526 -8.64 -6.83 -11.51
CA GLN A 526 -9.00 -7.72 -12.62
C GLN A 526 -7.82 -8.60 -13.04
N GLU A 527 -8.15 -9.85 -13.36
CA GLU A 527 -7.22 -10.84 -13.91
C GLU A 527 -6.58 -10.30 -15.18
N TYR A 528 -5.26 -10.16 -15.19
CA TYR A 528 -4.51 -10.12 -16.42
C TYR A 528 -4.57 -11.54 -17.00
N HIS A 529 -5.49 -11.78 -17.93
CA HIS A 529 -5.41 -12.96 -18.77
C HIS A 529 -4.34 -12.65 -19.82
N GLU A 530 -3.13 -13.19 -19.62
CA GLU A 530 -2.27 -13.47 -20.75
C GLU A 530 -3.03 -14.45 -21.64
N GLU A 531 -3.55 -13.96 -22.76
CA GLU A 531 -3.91 -14.84 -23.86
C GLU A 531 -2.63 -15.55 -24.29
N LYS A 532 -2.49 -16.81 -23.86
CA LYS A 532 -1.51 -17.73 -24.45
C LYS A 532 -1.77 -17.75 -25.96
N LYS A 533 -0.86 -17.15 -26.72
CA LYS A 533 -0.63 -17.55 -28.10
C LYS A 533 0.32 -18.72 -28.15
#